data_AF-A0A9N8F0W4-F1
#
_entry.id   AF-A0A9N8F0W4-F1
#
_cell.length_a   1.000
_cell.length_b   1.000
_cell.length_c   1.000
_cell.angle_alpha   90.00
_cell.angle_beta   90.00
_cell.angle_gamma   90.00
#
_symmetry.space_group_name_H-M   'P 1'
#
loop_
_entity.id
_entity.type
_entity.pdbx_description
1 polymer ?
#
loop_
_entity_poly.entity_id
_entity_poly.type
_entity_poly.pdbx_seq_one_letter_code
_entity_poly.pdbx_strand_id
1 'polypeptide(L)'
;MVEIGTPLSIWIQLGNLCFLMVGLFSDLLWIRTFLCFAYIFFWLNACVGGPLWPDVSNPGTFRLDGFLWATVNLYNHGSGLIRLFLDEMPVKFASEEEEALWRSFYRRGGASKKVFQTTVAKHMTVKRYGKGEVLPDSEQFLHILYSGNCQLQLLKQDKSDDEVVQHERIVISGRVFHFKHLKLLDTTLDQLVLKVKALTDNVIVFEFPAKLMPDIVSENPSIHNAWQLLMMDTVSQLADAHVHGTNKSLPLEHNRMVPTSLLEDYIDPRFLPLADWEQPPAVLAGFGRVLEHIWQNYKYSMNRFFTPPWPMMIHPIGLRHQMMPAPPPPPPPDADVEEDSVASKQLASSIRSAFVADA
;
A
#
# COMPACT_ATOMS: atom_id res chain seq x y z
N MET A 1 -7.49 40.19 44.30
CA MET A 1 -7.45 38.99 45.15
C MET A 1 -7.78 37.81 44.26
N VAL A 2 -6.88 36.83 44.12
CA VAL A 2 -7.15 35.61 43.36
C VAL A 2 -7.65 34.58 44.37
N GLU A 3 -8.95 34.33 44.39
CA GLU A 3 -9.53 33.25 45.19
C GLU A 3 -9.42 31.95 44.40
N ILE A 4 -8.59 31.03 44.89
CA ILE A 4 -8.57 29.66 44.36
C ILE A 4 -9.78 28.96 44.98
N GLY A 5 -10.83 28.77 44.18
CA GLY A 5 -12.02 28.03 44.60
C GLY A 5 -11.66 26.62 45.06
N THR A 6 -12.55 25.99 45.84
CA THR A 6 -12.35 24.63 46.33
C THR A 6 -12.02 23.71 45.16
N PRO A 7 -10.88 22.97 45.22
CA PRO A 7 -10.53 22.05 44.16
C PRO A 7 -11.68 21.07 43.95
N LEU A 8 -12.10 20.93 42.68
CA LEU A 8 -13.00 19.86 42.28
C LEU A 8 -12.41 18.50 42.72
N SER A 9 -13.23 17.46 42.72
CA SER A 9 -12.82 16.10 43.07
C SER A 9 -11.50 15.70 42.41
N ILE A 10 -10.66 14.90 43.10
CA ILE A 10 -9.43 14.34 42.53
C ILE A 10 -9.69 13.61 41.21
N TRP A 11 -10.82 12.90 41.13
CA TRP A 11 -11.26 12.21 39.93
C TRP A 11 -11.50 13.17 38.76
N ILE A 12 -12.08 14.34 39.03
CA ILE A 12 -12.30 15.37 38.01
C ILE A 12 -10.96 15.95 37.55
N GLN A 13 -10.03 16.19 38.47
CA GLN A 13 -8.69 16.70 38.13
C GLN A 13 -7.91 15.70 37.26
N LEU A 14 -7.94 14.41 37.59
CA LEU A 14 -7.35 13.35 36.77
C LEU A 14 -8.01 13.23 35.39
N GLY A 15 -9.34 13.40 35.32
CA GLY A 15 -10.06 13.48 34.06
C GLY A 15 -9.63 14.67 33.20
N ASN A 16 -9.51 15.84 33.80
CA ASN A 16 -9.02 17.05 33.12
C ASN A 16 -7.56 16.92 32.66
N LEU A 17 -6.71 16.27 33.44
CA LEU A 17 -5.34 15.94 33.01
C LEU A 17 -5.36 15.03 31.77
N CYS A 18 -6.24 14.02 31.72
CA CYS A 18 -6.39 13.18 30.54
C CYS A 18 -6.87 13.99 29.32
N PHE A 19 -7.82 14.92 29.48
CA PHE A 19 -8.24 15.80 28.38
C PHE A 19 -7.12 16.72 27.91
N LEU A 20 -6.27 17.22 28.83
CA LEU A 20 -5.07 17.94 28.44
C LEU A 20 -4.19 17.05 27.56
N MET A 21 -3.90 15.81 27.99
CA MET A 21 -3.10 14.87 27.20
C MET A 21 -3.71 14.60 25.82
N VAL A 22 -5.04 14.49 25.70
CA VAL A 22 -5.74 14.36 24.41
C VAL A 22 -5.40 15.53 23.48
N GLY A 23 -5.34 16.75 23.99
CA GLY A 23 -4.93 17.93 23.22
C GLY A 23 -3.44 17.97 22.87
N LEU A 24 -2.59 17.22 23.59
CA LEU A 24 -1.15 17.12 23.32
C LEU A 24 -0.82 16.07 22.26
N PHE A 25 -1.70 15.08 22.06
CA PHE A 25 -1.47 14.00 21.11
C PHE A 25 -2.27 14.19 19.82
N SER A 26 -1.65 13.81 18.71
CA SER A 26 -2.30 13.71 17.40
C SER A 26 -2.56 12.30 16.94
N ASP A 27 -1.89 11.33 17.58
CA ASP A 27 -2.10 9.92 17.30
C ASP A 27 -3.46 9.51 17.86
N LEU A 28 -4.30 8.96 16.99
CA LEU A 28 -5.66 8.55 17.32
C LEU A 28 -5.67 7.48 18.43
N LEU A 29 -4.65 6.61 18.51
CA LEU A 29 -4.53 5.59 19.54
C LEU A 29 -4.38 6.22 20.93
N TRP A 30 -3.48 7.20 21.07
CA TRP A 30 -3.29 7.92 22.34
C TRP A 30 -4.49 8.79 22.69
N ILE A 31 -5.04 9.52 21.72
CA ILE A 31 -6.27 10.31 21.92
C ILE A 31 -7.37 9.43 22.51
N ARG A 32 -7.65 8.27 21.90
CA ARG A 32 -8.69 7.35 22.39
C ARG A 32 -8.33 6.74 23.75
N THR A 33 -7.06 6.45 24.00
CA THR A 33 -6.57 5.92 25.29
C THR A 33 -6.83 6.92 26.43
N PHE A 34 -6.42 8.17 26.27
CA PHE A 34 -6.63 9.20 27.29
C PHE A 34 -8.11 9.59 27.44
N LEU A 35 -8.90 9.59 26.37
CA LEU A 35 -10.36 9.75 26.49
C LEU A 35 -10.98 8.62 27.31
N CYS A 36 -10.60 7.36 27.09
CA CYS A 36 -11.06 6.24 27.92
C CYS A 36 -10.72 6.45 29.40
N PHE A 37 -9.48 6.83 29.71
CA PHE A 37 -9.07 7.11 31.10
C PHE A 37 -9.84 8.30 31.70
N ALA A 38 -10.06 9.38 30.94
CA ALA A 38 -10.85 10.52 31.40
C ALA A 38 -12.25 10.09 31.82
N TYR A 39 -12.92 9.29 30.99
CA TYR A 39 -14.27 8.81 31.28
C TYR A 39 -14.31 7.73 32.37
N ILE A 40 -13.25 6.92 32.55
CA ILE A 40 -13.12 6.05 33.73
C ILE A 40 -13.08 6.89 35.00
N PHE A 41 -12.30 7.99 35.03
CA PHE A 41 -12.24 8.86 36.21
C PHE A 41 -13.57 9.57 36.48
N PHE A 42 -14.27 10.04 35.44
CA PHE A 42 -15.62 10.62 35.62
C PHE A 42 -16.66 9.58 36.06
N TRP A 43 -16.56 8.35 35.56
CA TRP A 43 -17.38 7.24 36.00
C TRP A 43 -17.14 6.94 37.49
N LEU A 44 -15.88 6.85 37.92
CA LEU A 44 -15.51 6.68 39.33
C LEU A 44 -16.03 7.84 40.19
N ASN A 45 -15.85 9.09 39.74
CA ASN A 45 -16.36 10.27 40.40
C ASN A 45 -17.88 10.18 40.64
N ALA A 46 -18.64 9.70 39.67
CA ALA A 46 -20.08 9.54 39.78
C ALA A 46 -20.46 8.42 40.77
N CYS A 47 -19.73 7.29 40.74
CA CYS A 47 -19.90 6.16 41.65
C CYS A 47 -19.62 6.53 43.11
N VAL A 48 -18.64 7.41 43.37
CA VAL A 48 -18.28 7.83 44.73
C VAL A 48 -19.03 9.09 45.20
N GLY A 49 -20.03 9.57 44.46
CA GLY A 49 -20.88 10.70 44.86
C GLY A 49 -20.34 12.11 44.53
N GLY A 50 -19.23 12.19 43.81
CA GLY A 50 -18.56 13.44 43.46
C GLY A 50 -18.07 14.23 44.67
N PRO A 51 -17.14 13.66 45.47
CA PRO A 51 -16.60 14.30 46.66
C PRO A 51 -15.78 15.54 46.28
N LEU A 52 -15.77 16.55 47.14
CA LEU A 52 -14.85 17.68 47.02
C LEU A 52 -13.50 17.29 47.62
N TRP A 53 -12.40 17.76 47.02
CA TRP A 53 -11.07 17.50 47.59
C TRP A 53 -10.96 18.16 48.98
N PRO A 54 -10.35 17.49 49.99
CA PRO A 54 -9.52 16.30 49.90
C PRO A 54 -10.26 14.95 49.98
N ASP A 55 -11.58 14.93 50.07
CA ASP A 55 -12.32 13.69 50.19
C ASP A 55 -12.29 12.88 48.88
N VAL A 56 -12.15 11.56 49.02
CA VAL A 56 -12.11 10.61 47.90
C VAL A 56 -13.43 9.87 47.69
N SER A 57 -14.35 9.97 48.66
CA SER A 57 -15.70 9.44 48.57
C SER A 57 -16.70 10.29 49.36
N ASN A 58 -17.94 10.34 48.87
CA ASN A 58 -19.07 10.95 49.56
C ASN A 58 -20.17 9.89 49.74
N PRO A 59 -20.02 9.01 50.75
CA PRO A 59 -20.94 7.90 50.97
C PRO A 59 -22.37 8.43 51.20
N GLY A 60 -23.32 7.88 50.44
CA GLY A 60 -24.75 8.26 50.51
C GLY A 60 -25.26 9.08 49.32
N THR A 61 -24.38 9.48 48.39
CA THR A 61 -24.78 10.12 47.14
C THR A 61 -24.27 9.34 45.93
N PHE A 62 -25.14 9.14 44.94
CA PHE A 62 -24.79 8.52 43.66
C PHE A 62 -25.26 9.43 42.54
N ARG A 63 -24.35 9.84 41.65
CA ARG A 63 -24.68 10.78 40.57
C ARG A 63 -25.06 10.01 39.31
N LEU A 64 -26.33 9.61 39.22
CA LEU A 64 -26.85 8.78 38.12
C LEU A 64 -26.58 9.39 36.73
N ASP A 65 -26.82 10.69 36.54
CA ASP A 65 -26.62 11.36 35.25
C ASP A 65 -25.14 11.27 34.79
N GLY A 66 -24.21 11.64 35.67
CA GLY A 66 -22.78 11.55 35.40
C GLY A 66 -22.32 10.10 35.11
N PHE A 67 -22.89 9.12 35.82
CA PHE A 67 -22.62 7.71 35.59
C PHE A 67 -23.09 7.27 34.20
N LEU A 68 -24.31 7.62 33.79
CA LEU A 68 -24.87 7.26 32.49
C LEU A 68 -24.05 7.86 31.35
N TRP A 69 -23.76 9.16 31.40
CA TRP A 69 -22.97 9.82 30.35
C TRP A 69 -21.53 9.31 30.30
N ALA A 70 -20.89 9.07 31.44
CA ALA A 70 -19.56 8.49 31.46
C ALA A 70 -19.56 7.07 30.87
N THR A 71 -20.60 6.28 31.13
CA THR A 71 -20.74 4.92 30.58
C THR A 71 -20.89 4.93 29.06
N VAL A 72 -21.76 5.77 28.50
CA VAL A 72 -21.95 5.89 27.05
C VAL A 72 -20.67 6.35 26.34
N ASN A 73 -20.00 7.36 26.91
CA ASN A 73 -18.73 7.84 26.36
C ASN A 73 -17.62 6.79 26.48
N LEU A 74 -17.53 6.08 27.60
CA LEU A 74 -16.56 5.00 27.79
C LEU A 74 -16.78 3.87 26.79
N TYR A 75 -18.04 3.52 26.50
CA TYR A 75 -18.35 2.55 25.45
C TYR A 75 -17.90 3.03 24.05
N ASN A 76 -18.23 4.28 23.70
CA ASN A 76 -17.86 4.86 22.40
C ASN A 76 -16.33 4.96 22.22
N HIS A 77 -15.61 5.45 23.23
CA HIS A 77 -14.15 5.56 23.16
C HIS A 77 -13.47 4.21 23.32
N GLY A 78 -13.96 3.35 24.21
CA GLY A 78 -13.41 2.02 24.49
C GLY A 78 -13.54 1.08 23.30
N SER A 79 -14.69 1.03 22.64
CA SER A 79 -14.88 0.24 21.42
C SER A 79 -13.96 0.70 20.28
N GLY A 80 -13.80 2.02 20.10
CA GLY A 80 -12.85 2.58 19.15
C GLY A 80 -11.39 2.24 19.49
N LEU A 81 -11.03 2.33 20.77
CA LEU A 81 -9.70 2.00 21.25
C LEU A 81 -9.36 0.52 21.01
N ILE A 82 -10.28 -0.38 21.33
CA ILE A 82 -10.12 -1.82 21.07
C ILE A 82 -9.89 -2.07 19.57
N ARG A 83 -10.67 -1.43 18.69
CA ARG A 83 -10.46 -1.54 17.25
C ARG A 83 -9.07 -1.07 16.82
N LEU A 84 -8.57 0.03 17.38
CA LEU A 84 -7.22 0.52 17.10
C LEU A 84 -6.15 -0.47 17.56
N PHE A 85 -6.28 -1.03 18.76
CA PHE A 85 -5.37 -2.09 19.22
C PHE A 85 -5.39 -3.31 18.29
N LEU A 86 -6.58 -3.74 17.86
CA LEU A 86 -6.72 -4.84 16.90
C LEU A 86 -6.16 -4.49 15.52
N ASP A 87 -6.18 -3.22 15.12
CA ASP A 87 -5.56 -2.72 13.89
C ASP A 87 -4.04 -2.71 13.94
N GLU A 88 -3.45 -2.53 15.12
CA GLU A 88 -2.00 -2.56 15.33
C GLU A 88 -1.43 -3.96 15.60
N MET A 89 -2.26 -5.01 15.56
CA MET A 89 -1.75 -6.37 15.68
C MET A 89 -0.92 -6.77 14.44
N PRO A 90 0.16 -7.56 14.63
CA PRO A 90 1.01 -7.99 13.53
C PRO A 90 0.24 -8.86 12.55
N VAL A 91 0.28 -8.47 11.28
CA VAL A 91 -0.32 -9.22 10.18
C VAL A 91 0.69 -10.21 9.63
N LYS A 92 0.33 -11.49 9.62
CA LYS A 92 1.09 -12.56 8.97
C LYS A 92 0.38 -12.93 7.67
N PHE A 93 1.11 -12.91 6.56
CA PHE A 93 0.64 -13.43 5.29
C PHE A 93 0.78 -14.95 5.25
N ALA A 94 -0.05 -15.62 4.46
CA ALA A 94 -0.03 -17.08 4.37
C ALA A 94 1.13 -17.59 3.51
N SER A 95 1.62 -16.76 2.58
CA SER A 95 2.67 -17.10 1.62
C SER A 95 3.56 -15.89 1.30
N GLU A 96 4.76 -16.16 0.78
CA GLU A 96 5.66 -15.09 0.31
C GLU A 96 5.10 -14.41 -0.95
N GLU A 97 4.35 -15.12 -1.77
CA GLU A 97 3.67 -14.56 -2.94
C GLU A 97 2.62 -13.52 -2.53
N GLU A 98 1.85 -13.79 -1.47
CA GLU A 98 0.89 -12.82 -0.91
C GLU A 98 1.61 -11.58 -0.36
N GLU A 99 2.71 -11.78 0.37
CA GLU A 99 3.51 -10.66 0.88
C GLU A 99 4.16 -9.85 -0.25
N ALA A 100 4.67 -10.52 -1.28
CA ALA A 100 5.24 -9.88 -2.46
C ALA A 100 4.20 -8.99 -3.15
N LEU A 101 2.97 -9.49 -3.37
CA LEU A 101 1.91 -8.67 -3.95
C LEU A 101 1.55 -7.49 -3.05
N TRP A 102 1.49 -7.69 -1.72
CA TRP A 102 1.31 -6.59 -0.79
C TRP A 102 2.38 -5.50 -0.98
N ARG A 103 3.66 -5.86 -1.14
CA ARG A 103 4.74 -4.87 -1.37
C ARG A 103 4.50 -4.04 -2.63
N SER A 104 3.98 -4.64 -3.70
CA SER A 104 3.59 -3.93 -4.92
C SER A 104 2.47 -2.91 -4.65
N PHE A 105 1.45 -3.29 -3.88
CA PHE A 105 0.35 -2.41 -3.51
C PHE A 105 0.76 -1.32 -2.53
N TYR A 106 1.64 -1.66 -1.59
CA TYR A 106 2.24 -0.72 -0.65
C TYR A 106 3.03 0.36 -1.39
N ARG A 107 3.92 -0.03 -2.31
CA ARG A 107 4.75 0.90 -3.09
C ARG A 107 3.92 1.84 -3.98
N ARG A 108 2.77 1.39 -4.50
CA ARG A 108 1.93 2.20 -5.41
C ARG A 108 0.88 3.03 -4.68
N GLY A 109 0.18 2.46 -3.71
CA GLY A 109 -0.98 3.10 -3.08
C GLY A 109 -0.86 3.31 -1.56
N GLY A 110 0.26 2.92 -0.94
CA GLY A 110 0.44 3.00 0.50
C GLY A 110 -0.45 2.04 1.30
N ALA A 111 -0.91 0.95 0.67
CA ALA A 111 -1.80 -0.02 1.32
C ALA A 111 -1.11 -0.72 2.50
N SER A 112 -1.65 -0.59 3.71
CA SER A 112 -1.12 -1.31 4.88
C SER A 112 -1.35 -2.82 4.76
N LYS A 113 -0.53 -3.62 5.49
CA LYS A 113 -0.66 -5.09 5.48
C LYS A 113 -2.08 -5.54 5.81
N LYS A 114 -2.69 -4.92 6.83
CA LYS A 114 -4.05 -5.26 7.28
C LYS A 114 -5.09 -4.95 6.20
N VAL A 115 -5.04 -3.74 5.62
CA VAL A 115 -5.98 -3.32 4.56
C VAL A 115 -5.86 -4.25 3.35
N PHE A 116 -4.62 -4.57 2.95
CA PHE A 116 -4.39 -5.50 1.85
C PHE A 116 -4.94 -6.90 2.15
N GLN A 117 -4.68 -7.44 3.34
CA GLN A 117 -5.17 -8.76 3.74
C GLN A 117 -6.71 -8.82 3.76
N THR A 118 -7.36 -7.79 4.31
CA THR A 118 -8.83 -7.78 4.46
C THR A 118 -9.58 -7.46 3.17
N THR A 119 -8.94 -6.80 2.20
CA THR A 119 -9.58 -6.34 0.96
C THR A 119 -9.12 -7.11 -0.27
N VAL A 120 -7.81 -7.25 -0.48
CA VAL A 120 -7.25 -7.84 -1.72
C VAL A 120 -6.98 -9.34 -1.56
N ALA A 121 -6.28 -9.74 -0.50
CA ALA A 121 -5.79 -11.10 -0.36
C ALA A 121 -6.91 -12.16 -0.32
N LYS A 122 -8.07 -11.84 0.29
CA LYS A 122 -9.26 -12.70 0.34
C LYS A 122 -9.82 -13.08 -1.04
N HIS A 123 -9.51 -12.31 -2.09
CA HIS A 123 -10.02 -12.51 -3.45
C HIS A 123 -8.93 -12.94 -4.44
N MET A 124 -7.68 -13.05 -3.97
CA MET A 124 -6.54 -13.44 -4.79
C MET A 124 -6.38 -14.96 -4.78
N THR A 125 -6.13 -15.54 -5.94
CA THR A 125 -5.64 -16.92 -6.06
C THR A 125 -4.26 -16.92 -6.70
N VAL A 126 -3.31 -17.65 -6.12
CA VAL A 126 -1.99 -17.84 -6.71
C VAL A 126 -2.01 -19.10 -7.57
N LYS A 127 -1.67 -18.98 -8.84
CA LYS A 127 -1.51 -20.11 -9.77
C LYS A 127 -0.08 -20.22 -10.25
N ARG A 128 0.33 -21.45 -10.55
CA ARG A 128 1.63 -21.80 -11.12
C ARG A 128 1.42 -22.54 -12.41
N TYR A 129 2.20 -22.18 -13.42
CA TYR A 129 2.15 -22.79 -14.74
C TYR A 129 3.55 -23.27 -15.16
N GLY A 130 3.57 -24.44 -15.79
CA GLY A 130 4.76 -24.98 -16.43
C GLY A 130 4.97 -24.40 -17.83
N LYS A 131 6.18 -24.54 -18.38
CA LYS A 131 6.48 -24.08 -19.72
C LYS A 131 5.54 -24.71 -20.76
N GLY A 132 4.97 -23.87 -21.60
CA GLY A 132 4.07 -24.27 -22.68
C GLY A 132 2.61 -24.42 -22.28
N GLU A 133 2.29 -24.36 -20.98
CA GLU A 133 0.90 -24.37 -20.51
C GLU A 133 0.16 -23.11 -20.94
N VAL A 134 -1.11 -23.27 -21.31
CA VAL A 134 -2.00 -22.17 -21.66
C VAL A 134 -2.80 -21.81 -20.43
N LEU A 135 -2.82 -20.53 -20.07
CA LEU A 135 -3.60 -20.05 -18.94
C LEU A 135 -5.09 -20.21 -19.26
N PRO A 136 -5.92 -20.64 -18.28
CA PRO A 136 -7.35 -20.84 -18.48
C PRO A 136 -8.04 -19.54 -18.88
N ASP A 137 -9.24 -19.71 -19.48
CA ASP A 137 -9.91 -18.67 -20.25
C ASP A 137 -9.89 -17.27 -19.59
N SER A 138 -9.28 -16.35 -20.34
CA SER A 138 -8.94 -14.98 -19.97
C SER A 138 -10.12 -14.10 -19.59
N GLU A 139 -11.34 -14.56 -19.91
CA GLU A 139 -12.55 -13.75 -19.77
C GLU A 139 -13.16 -13.75 -18.36
N GLN A 140 -12.58 -14.46 -17.38
CA GLN A 140 -13.15 -14.49 -16.03
C GLN A 140 -12.25 -13.86 -14.98
N PHE A 141 -10.99 -13.66 -15.31
CA PHE A 141 -9.97 -13.27 -14.35
C PHE A 141 -9.09 -12.15 -14.90
N LEU A 142 -8.75 -11.24 -14.00
CA LEU A 142 -7.66 -10.29 -14.17
C LEU A 142 -6.40 -10.93 -13.59
N HIS A 143 -5.31 -10.86 -14.34
CA HIS A 143 -4.07 -11.53 -13.99
C HIS A 143 -2.94 -10.54 -13.77
N ILE A 144 -2.13 -10.77 -12.74
CA ILE A 144 -0.86 -10.06 -12.50
C ILE A 144 0.27 -11.09 -12.53
N LEU A 145 1.24 -10.91 -13.43
CA LEU A 145 2.40 -11.79 -13.52
C LEU A 145 3.35 -11.50 -12.35
N TYR A 146 3.65 -12.50 -11.52
CA TYR A 146 4.61 -12.36 -10.42
C TYR A 146 6.02 -12.77 -10.84
N SER A 147 6.16 -13.92 -11.47
CA SER A 147 7.45 -14.48 -11.89
C SER A 147 7.30 -15.25 -13.19
N GLY A 148 8.40 -15.33 -13.95
CA GLY A 148 8.47 -15.93 -15.27
C GLY A 148 7.94 -15.03 -16.38
N ASN A 149 7.83 -15.60 -17.58
CA ASN A 149 7.38 -14.89 -18.78
C ASN A 149 6.19 -15.57 -19.44
N CYS A 150 5.26 -14.75 -19.93
CA CYS A 150 4.11 -15.21 -20.69
C CYS A 150 4.12 -14.61 -22.10
N GLN A 151 3.70 -15.39 -23.09
CA GLN A 151 3.41 -14.93 -24.43
C GLN A 151 1.92 -14.66 -24.53
N LEU A 152 1.57 -13.42 -24.83
CA LEU A 152 0.22 -12.95 -25.02
C LEU A 152 -0.05 -12.83 -26.53
N GLN A 153 -0.97 -13.64 -27.01
CA GLN A 153 -1.37 -13.72 -28.41
C GLN A 153 -2.80 -13.21 -28.54
N LEU A 154 -2.95 -12.17 -29.35
CA LEU A 154 -4.24 -11.61 -29.74
C LEU A 154 -4.69 -12.27 -31.03
N LEU A 155 -5.69 -13.12 -30.94
CA LEU A 155 -6.24 -13.88 -32.06
C LEU A 155 -7.52 -13.21 -32.54
N LYS A 156 -7.64 -13.03 -33.86
CA LYS A 156 -8.90 -12.65 -34.49
C LYS A 156 -9.54 -13.89 -35.09
N GLN A 157 -10.78 -14.13 -34.72
CA GLN A 157 -11.57 -15.22 -35.31
C GLN A 157 -11.93 -14.82 -36.74
N ASP A 158 -11.42 -15.55 -37.73
CA ASP A 158 -11.81 -15.36 -39.13
C ASP A 158 -13.13 -16.09 -39.42
N LYS A 159 -13.79 -15.75 -40.52
CA LYS A 159 -15.05 -16.37 -40.97
C LYS A 159 -14.92 -17.87 -41.26
N SER A 160 -13.71 -18.41 -41.31
CA SER A 160 -13.40 -19.83 -41.52
C SER A 160 -13.18 -20.62 -40.23
N ASP A 161 -13.43 -20.05 -39.04
CA ASP A 161 -13.05 -20.59 -37.73
C ASP A 161 -11.53 -20.76 -37.51
N ASP A 162 -10.70 -20.32 -38.46
CA ASP A 162 -9.26 -20.22 -38.26
C ASP A 162 -8.91 -19.01 -37.39
N GLU A 163 -8.10 -19.25 -36.37
CA GLU A 163 -7.57 -18.20 -35.49
C GLU A 163 -6.31 -17.60 -36.11
N VAL A 164 -6.40 -16.34 -36.56
CA VAL A 164 -5.23 -15.62 -37.08
C VAL A 164 -4.61 -14.78 -35.98
N VAL A 165 -3.33 -15.01 -35.69
CA VAL A 165 -2.55 -14.19 -34.75
C VAL A 165 -2.38 -12.78 -35.34
N GLN A 166 -3.02 -11.80 -34.72
CA GLN A 166 -2.89 -10.40 -35.13
C GLN A 166 -1.72 -9.71 -34.44
N HIS A 167 -1.54 -10.01 -33.15
CA HIS A 167 -0.51 -9.39 -32.34
C HIS A 167 0.03 -10.39 -31.34
N GLU A 168 1.33 -10.32 -31.11
CA GLU A 168 2.02 -11.17 -30.16
C GLU A 168 2.98 -10.32 -29.34
N ARG A 169 2.95 -10.51 -28.03
CA ARG A 169 3.80 -9.78 -27.09
C ARG A 169 4.25 -10.69 -25.96
N ILE A 170 5.48 -10.47 -25.49
CA ILE A 170 5.97 -11.07 -24.25
C ILE A 170 5.62 -10.15 -23.07
N VAL A 171 5.03 -10.77 -22.05
CA VAL A 171 4.63 -10.17 -20.78
C VAL A 171 5.60 -10.67 -19.72
N ILE A 172 6.18 -9.73 -18.97
CA ILE A 172 7.18 -9.98 -17.93
C ILE A 172 6.59 -9.72 -16.54
N SER A 173 7.32 -10.08 -15.47
CA SER A 173 6.93 -9.82 -14.08
C SER A 173 6.41 -8.39 -13.85
N GLY A 174 5.36 -8.28 -13.04
CA GLY A 174 4.69 -7.05 -12.65
C GLY A 174 3.64 -6.56 -13.63
N ARG A 175 3.54 -7.15 -14.81
CA ARG A 175 2.56 -6.74 -15.80
C ARG A 175 1.18 -7.29 -15.47
N VAL A 176 0.17 -6.51 -15.80
CA VAL A 176 -1.24 -6.91 -15.72
C VAL A 176 -1.75 -7.17 -17.12
N PHE A 177 -2.60 -8.19 -17.26
CA PHE A 177 -3.18 -8.55 -18.53
C PHE A 177 -4.63 -9.01 -18.35
N HIS A 178 -5.34 -9.11 -19.47
CA HIS A 178 -6.79 -9.34 -19.58
C HIS A 178 -7.67 -8.13 -19.22
N PHE A 179 -7.45 -7.01 -19.93
CA PHE A 179 -8.24 -5.77 -19.77
C PHE A 179 -9.62 -5.75 -20.44
N LYS A 180 -10.01 -6.84 -21.12
CA LYS A 180 -11.29 -6.90 -21.88
C LYS A 180 -12.49 -6.51 -21.00
N HIS A 181 -12.46 -6.89 -19.72
CA HIS A 181 -13.52 -6.59 -18.74
C HIS A 181 -13.58 -5.15 -18.27
N LEU A 182 -12.50 -4.40 -18.40
CA LEU A 182 -12.46 -3.02 -17.91
C LEU A 182 -13.21 -2.06 -18.85
N LYS A 183 -13.67 -2.52 -20.02
CA LYS A 183 -14.33 -1.70 -21.06
C LYS A 183 -13.56 -0.41 -21.38
N LEU A 184 -12.26 -0.37 -21.08
CA LEU A 184 -11.38 0.78 -21.29
C LEU A 184 -11.02 0.95 -22.77
N LEU A 185 -11.24 -0.09 -23.56
CA LEU A 185 -10.88 -0.15 -24.98
C LEU A 185 -12.14 -0.57 -25.76
N ASP A 186 -12.30 0.03 -26.93
CA ASP A 186 -13.53 0.07 -27.72
C ASP A 186 -14.14 -1.32 -28.02
N THR A 187 -15.47 -1.34 -28.20
CA THR A 187 -16.34 -2.50 -28.52
C THR A 187 -15.86 -3.40 -29.66
N THR A 188 -14.93 -2.95 -30.49
CA THR A 188 -14.27 -3.77 -31.52
C THR A 188 -13.39 -4.89 -30.96
N LEU A 189 -13.04 -4.87 -29.66
CA LEU A 189 -12.26 -5.92 -29.02
C LEU A 189 -13.06 -7.20 -28.69
N ASP A 190 -14.39 -7.17 -28.80
CA ASP A 190 -15.22 -8.33 -28.45
C ASP A 190 -14.93 -9.55 -29.35
N GLN A 191 -14.47 -9.31 -30.58
CA GLN A 191 -14.09 -10.33 -31.57
C GLN A 191 -12.67 -10.89 -31.37
N LEU A 192 -11.91 -10.34 -30.42
CA LEU A 192 -10.54 -10.77 -30.18
C LEU A 192 -10.51 -11.74 -29.00
N VAL A 193 -9.86 -12.88 -29.25
CA VAL A 193 -9.59 -13.91 -28.25
C VAL A 193 -8.15 -13.72 -27.79
N LEU A 194 -7.96 -13.64 -26.48
CA LEU A 194 -6.66 -13.45 -25.88
C LEU A 194 -6.17 -14.78 -25.34
N LYS A 195 -5.14 -15.35 -25.97
CA LYS A 195 -4.47 -16.56 -25.47
C LYS A 195 -3.17 -16.18 -24.80
N VAL A 196 -2.95 -16.72 -23.61
CA VAL A 196 -1.72 -16.50 -22.86
C VAL A 196 -1.05 -17.84 -22.60
N LYS A 197 0.21 -17.94 -23.02
CA LYS A 197 1.02 -19.16 -22.91
C LYS A 197 2.25 -18.89 -22.05
N ALA A 198 2.51 -19.76 -21.09
CA ALA A 198 3.75 -19.72 -20.29
C ALA A 198 4.97 -20.04 -21.17
N LEU A 199 5.98 -19.17 -21.16
CA LEU A 199 7.22 -19.35 -21.93
C LEU A 199 8.34 -19.99 -21.11
N THR A 200 8.33 -19.75 -19.80
CA THR A 200 9.33 -20.24 -18.85
C THR A 200 8.72 -21.29 -17.93
N ASP A 201 9.56 -22.04 -17.26
CA ASP A 201 9.11 -22.88 -16.15
C ASP A 201 8.79 -22.01 -14.93
N ASN A 202 7.91 -22.50 -14.05
CA ASN A 202 7.49 -21.82 -12.82
C ASN A 202 6.92 -20.42 -13.00
N VAL A 203 6.07 -20.21 -14.02
CA VAL A 203 5.32 -18.97 -14.17
C VAL A 203 4.32 -18.86 -13.02
N ILE A 204 4.40 -17.78 -12.24
CA ILE A 204 3.49 -17.53 -11.10
C ILE A 204 2.60 -16.35 -11.43
N VAL A 205 1.29 -16.52 -11.28
CA VAL A 205 0.29 -15.50 -11.60
C VAL A 205 -0.68 -15.32 -10.44
N PHE A 206 -0.97 -14.07 -10.14
CA PHE A 206 -2.07 -13.70 -9.24
C PHE A 206 -3.35 -13.56 -10.07
N GLU A 207 -4.36 -14.37 -9.76
CA GLU A 207 -5.68 -14.34 -10.39
C GLU A 207 -6.69 -13.61 -9.50
N PHE A 208 -7.43 -12.68 -10.11
CA PHE A 208 -8.52 -11.96 -9.48
C PHE A 208 -9.80 -12.14 -10.30
N PRO A 209 -10.91 -12.61 -9.70
CA PRO A 209 -12.17 -12.71 -10.43
C PRO A 209 -12.62 -11.34 -10.94
N ALA A 210 -12.79 -11.19 -12.26
CA ALA A 210 -13.12 -9.91 -12.88
C ALA A 210 -14.44 -9.33 -12.34
N LYS A 211 -15.39 -10.20 -11.99
CA LYS A 211 -16.69 -9.82 -11.39
C LYS A 211 -16.56 -9.14 -10.02
N LEU A 212 -15.51 -9.45 -9.27
CA LEU A 212 -15.28 -8.90 -7.92
C LEU A 212 -14.38 -7.66 -7.93
N MET A 213 -13.78 -7.32 -9.07
CA MET A 213 -12.87 -6.17 -9.16
C MET A 213 -13.51 -4.84 -8.75
N PRO A 214 -14.77 -4.51 -9.12
CA PRO A 214 -15.41 -3.28 -8.66
C PRO A 214 -15.54 -3.21 -7.13
N ASP A 215 -15.84 -4.34 -6.48
CA ASP A 215 -15.96 -4.44 -5.03
C ASP A 215 -14.59 -4.26 -4.37
N ILE A 216 -13.55 -4.98 -4.87
CA ILE A 216 -12.17 -4.88 -4.37
C ILE A 216 -11.65 -3.43 -4.44
N VAL A 217 -11.93 -2.75 -5.55
CA VAL A 217 -11.44 -1.39 -5.82
C VAL A 217 -12.21 -0.34 -5.02
N SER A 218 -13.50 -0.53 -4.77
CA SER A 218 -14.34 0.45 -4.07
C SER A 218 -14.22 0.41 -2.54
N GLU A 219 -13.75 -0.69 -1.95
CA GLU A 219 -13.63 -0.86 -0.50
C GLU A 219 -12.66 0.14 0.16
N ASN A 220 -11.55 0.50 -0.50
CA ASN A 220 -10.51 1.32 0.11
C ASN A 220 -9.77 2.24 -0.90
N PRO A 221 -9.62 3.55 -0.61
CA PRO A 221 -8.94 4.50 -1.50
C PRO A 221 -7.48 4.15 -1.83
N SER A 222 -6.71 3.59 -0.87
CA SER A 222 -5.32 3.19 -1.13
C SER A 222 -5.25 2.00 -2.09
N ILE A 223 -6.21 1.07 -1.99
CA ILE A 223 -6.34 -0.07 -2.91
C ILE A 223 -6.78 0.42 -4.29
N HIS A 224 -7.75 1.33 -4.35
CA HIS A 224 -8.16 1.99 -5.59
C HIS A 224 -6.96 2.65 -6.29
N ASN A 225 -6.19 3.47 -5.58
CA ASN A 225 -5.03 4.16 -6.14
C ASN A 225 -3.95 3.19 -6.61
N ALA A 226 -3.68 2.12 -5.84
CA ALA A 226 -2.73 1.09 -6.24
C ALA A 226 -3.14 0.41 -7.55
N TRP A 227 -4.42 0.03 -7.67
CA TRP A 227 -4.98 -0.54 -8.91
C TRP A 227 -4.94 0.45 -10.06
N GLN A 228 -5.38 1.69 -9.84
CA GLN A 228 -5.39 2.73 -10.87
C GLN A 228 -4.00 2.98 -11.44
N LEU A 229 -2.99 3.14 -10.57
CA LEU A 229 -1.59 3.30 -10.99
C LEU A 229 -1.08 2.08 -11.74
N LEU A 230 -1.51 0.89 -11.33
CA LEU A 230 -1.13 -0.35 -11.97
C LEU A 230 -1.75 -0.55 -13.36
N MET A 231 -2.98 -0.09 -13.54
CA MET A 231 -3.64 -0.01 -14.84
C MET A 231 -2.99 1.05 -15.72
N MET A 232 -2.74 2.25 -15.18
CA MET A 232 -2.09 3.35 -15.90
C MET A 232 -0.70 2.98 -16.39
N ASP A 233 0.11 2.32 -15.56
CA ASP A 233 1.43 1.81 -15.93
C ASP A 233 1.35 0.84 -17.12
N THR A 234 0.35 -0.04 -17.12
CA THR A 234 0.18 -0.99 -18.22
C THR A 234 -0.31 -0.32 -19.51
N VAL A 235 -1.27 0.60 -19.40
CA VAL A 235 -1.78 1.37 -20.55
C VAL A 235 -0.69 2.26 -21.14
N SER A 236 0.12 2.93 -20.31
CA SER A 236 1.25 3.75 -20.76
C SER A 236 2.21 2.93 -21.62
N GLN A 237 2.57 1.73 -21.18
CA GLN A 237 3.48 0.87 -21.95
C GLN A 237 2.85 0.30 -23.22
N LEU A 238 1.54 0.04 -23.21
CA LEU A 238 0.82 -0.34 -24.42
C LEU A 238 0.80 0.82 -25.43
N ALA A 239 0.61 2.05 -24.96
CA ALA A 239 0.67 3.25 -25.77
C ALA A 239 2.08 3.48 -26.33
N ASP A 240 3.12 3.37 -25.50
CA ASP A 240 4.53 3.48 -25.92
C ASP A 240 4.86 2.44 -26.99
N ALA A 241 4.45 1.19 -26.78
CA ALA A 241 4.63 0.12 -27.76
C ALA A 241 3.90 0.41 -29.09
N HIS A 242 2.72 1.03 -29.04
CA HIS A 242 1.96 1.40 -30.24
C HIS A 242 2.60 2.57 -31.00
N VAL A 243 3.02 3.62 -30.28
CA VAL A 243 3.67 4.81 -30.85
C VAL A 243 5.02 4.46 -31.48
N HIS A 244 5.81 3.62 -30.82
CA HIS A 244 7.12 3.22 -31.35
C HIS A 244 7.02 2.08 -32.38
N GLY A 245 6.02 1.20 -32.28
CA GLY A 245 5.81 0.10 -33.23
C GLY A 245 5.23 0.53 -34.59
N THR A 246 4.59 1.69 -34.67
CA THR A 246 4.09 2.27 -35.94
C THR A 246 5.22 2.90 -36.78
N ASN A 247 6.31 3.32 -36.13
CA ASN A 247 7.55 3.71 -36.81
C ASN A 247 8.41 2.46 -37.08
N LYS A 248 8.17 1.82 -38.24
CA LYS A 248 8.92 0.64 -38.76
C LYS A 248 10.45 0.79 -38.86
N SER A 249 11.03 1.92 -38.45
CA SER A 249 12.46 2.25 -38.58
C SER A 249 13.23 2.29 -37.26
N LEU A 250 12.60 2.10 -36.11
CA LEU A 250 13.35 1.87 -34.87
C LEU A 250 13.47 0.36 -34.64
N PRO A 251 14.71 -0.17 -34.53
CA PRO A 251 14.87 -1.58 -34.22
C PRO A 251 14.22 -1.85 -32.86
N LEU A 252 13.72 -3.08 -32.70
CA LEU A 252 13.13 -3.71 -31.52
C LEU A 252 13.98 -3.64 -30.22
N GLU A 253 14.91 -2.70 -30.10
CA GLU A 253 15.91 -2.60 -29.04
C GLU A 253 15.33 -2.22 -27.67
N HIS A 254 14.25 -1.44 -27.61
CA HIS A 254 13.59 -1.18 -26.32
C HIS A 254 12.79 -2.37 -25.77
N ASN A 255 12.52 -3.39 -26.58
CA ASN A 255 12.00 -4.69 -26.12
C ASN A 255 13.10 -5.78 -26.06
N ARG A 256 14.35 -5.47 -26.42
CA ARG A 256 15.48 -6.43 -26.48
C ARG A 256 16.60 -6.19 -25.46
N MET A 257 16.55 -5.14 -24.64
CA MET A 257 17.66 -4.89 -23.69
C MET A 257 17.73 -5.87 -22.50
N VAL A 258 16.75 -6.75 -22.30
CA VAL A 258 16.94 -7.88 -21.39
C VAL A 258 17.02 -9.15 -22.24
N PRO A 259 18.21 -9.75 -22.41
CA PRO A 259 18.38 -11.06 -23.01
C PRO A 259 17.35 -12.03 -22.45
N THR A 260 16.69 -12.82 -23.30
CA THR A 260 15.64 -13.77 -22.91
C THR A 260 16.09 -14.74 -21.82
N SER A 261 17.39 -15.04 -21.76
CA SER A 261 18.03 -15.86 -20.73
C SER A 261 18.22 -15.16 -19.37
N LEU A 262 18.22 -13.82 -19.33
CA LEU A 262 18.24 -13.01 -18.10
C LEU A 262 16.82 -12.70 -17.59
N LEU A 263 15.78 -13.02 -18.38
CA LEU A 263 14.38 -12.79 -18.05
C LEU A 263 13.70 -13.98 -17.37
N GLU A 264 14.28 -15.18 -17.38
CA GLU A 264 13.60 -16.36 -16.81
C GLU A 264 13.33 -16.21 -15.31
N ASP A 265 14.26 -15.56 -14.60
CA ASP A 265 14.16 -15.30 -13.15
C ASP A 265 13.90 -13.81 -12.83
N TYR A 266 13.49 -13.01 -13.81
CA TYR A 266 13.23 -11.60 -13.56
C TYR A 266 11.97 -11.42 -12.70
N ILE A 267 12.16 -10.87 -11.50
CA ILE A 267 11.09 -10.42 -10.62
C ILE A 267 11.12 -8.90 -10.59
N ASP A 268 9.97 -8.28 -10.86
CA ASP A 268 9.86 -6.83 -10.84
C ASP A 268 10.24 -6.28 -9.45
N PRO A 269 11.10 -5.24 -9.38
CA PRO A 269 11.56 -4.66 -8.11
C PRO A 269 10.44 -4.33 -7.13
N ARG A 270 9.22 -4.05 -7.63
CA ARG A 270 8.04 -3.78 -6.80
C ARG A 270 7.61 -4.94 -5.90
N PHE A 271 8.02 -6.17 -6.20
CA PHE A 271 7.71 -7.36 -5.41
C PHE A 271 8.83 -7.76 -4.45
N LEU A 272 10.04 -7.25 -4.68
CA LEU A 272 11.19 -7.51 -3.82
C LEU A 272 10.93 -7.03 -2.39
N PRO A 273 11.60 -7.62 -1.38
CA PRO A 273 11.55 -7.14 0.00
C PRO A 273 11.72 -5.62 0.10
N LEU A 274 11.04 -5.01 1.06
CA LEU A 274 11.15 -3.57 1.28
C LEU A 274 12.57 -3.25 1.77
N ALA A 275 13.20 -2.24 1.18
CA ALA A 275 14.43 -1.69 1.71
C ALA A 275 14.17 -1.04 3.07
N ASP A 276 15.20 -0.90 3.91
CA ASP A 276 15.05 -0.33 5.27
C ASP A 276 14.44 1.07 5.26
N TRP A 277 14.67 1.86 4.21
CA TRP A 277 14.09 3.20 4.04
C TRP A 277 12.65 3.20 3.52
N GLU A 278 12.21 2.11 2.86
CA GLU A 278 10.83 1.91 2.44
C GLU A 278 9.96 1.39 3.59
N GLN A 279 10.58 0.83 4.63
CA GLN A 279 9.83 0.32 5.76
C GLN A 279 9.10 1.49 6.46
N PRO A 280 7.79 1.35 6.72
CA PRO A 280 7.08 2.32 7.52
C PRO A 280 7.77 2.46 8.88
N PRO A 281 7.91 3.68 9.43
CA PRO A 281 8.53 3.85 10.73
C PRO A 281 7.78 3.03 11.78
N ALA A 282 8.48 2.11 12.45
CA ALA A 282 7.86 1.19 13.42
C ALA A 282 7.16 1.88 14.59
N VAL A 283 7.49 3.16 14.78
CA VAL A 283 6.99 4.05 15.80
C VAL A 283 5.64 4.67 15.43
N LEU A 284 5.15 4.57 14.19
CA LEU A 284 3.89 5.20 13.75
C LEU A 284 2.72 4.20 13.69
N ALA A 285 1.54 4.65 14.13
CA ALA A 285 0.29 3.90 13.99
C ALA A 285 0.02 3.49 12.53
N GLY A 286 -0.43 2.25 12.34
CA GLY A 286 -0.73 1.61 11.06
C GLY A 286 0.32 0.59 10.61
N PHE A 287 1.45 0.47 11.32
CA PHE A 287 2.53 -0.46 10.99
C PHE A 287 2.25 -1.91 11.44
N GLY A 288 1.35 -2.12 12.40
CA GLY A 288 1.08 -3.45 12.94
C GLY A 288 2.14 -3.95 13.94
N ARG A 289 3.05 -3.06 14.38
CA ARG A 289 4.01 -3.33 15.47
C ARG A 289 4.13 -2.18 16.46
N VAL A 290 3.23 -1.19 16.42
CA VAL A 290 3.28 -0.07 17.36
C VAL A 290 3.20 -0.52 18.81
N LEU A 291 2.49 -1.62 19.07
CA LEU A 291 2.37 -2.18 20.42
C LEU A 291 3.70 -2.71 20.97
N GLU A 292 4.61 -3.18 20.10
CA GLU A 292 5.96 -3.61 20.48
C GLU A 292 6.84 -2.40 20.89
N HIS A 293 6.51 -1.22 20.37
CA HIS A 293 7.27 0.02 20.55
C HIS A 293 6.43 1.15 21.17
N ILE A 294 5.44 0.81 22.01
CA ILE A 294 4.43 1.76 22.49
C ILE A 294 5.05 2.99 23.18
N TRP A 295 6.11 2.79 23.97
CA TRP A 295 6.81 3.89 24.64
C TRP A 295 7.62 4.76 23.67
N GLN A 296 8.12 4.18 22.58
CA GLN A 296 8.80 4.96 21.55
C GLN A 296 7.78 5.80 20.78
N ASN A 297 6.59 5.25 20.47
CA ASN A 297 5.49 5.99 19.85
C ASN A 297 5.00 7.14 20.75
N TYR A 298 4.86 6.89 22.05
CA TYR A 298 4.57 7.94 23.04
C TYR A 298 5.64 9.05 23.04
N LYS A 299 6.92 8.69 23.19
CA LYS A 299 8.04 9.65 23.20
C LYS A 299 8.14 10.44 21.90
N TYR A 300 7.96 9.78 20.77
CA TYR A 300 7.96 10.41 19.45
C TYR A 300 6.84 11.44 19.34
N SER A 301 5.64 11.09 19.78
CA SER A 301 4.47 11.97 19.75
C SER A 301 4.65 13.19 20.65
N MET A 302 5.17 12.97 21.88
CA MET A 302 5.51 14.04 22.82
C MET A 302 6.59 14.98 22.28
N ASN A 303 7.72 14.42 21.83
CA ASN A 303 8.83 15.21 21.30
C ASN A 303 8.34 16.09 20.15
N ARG A 304 7.54 15.53 19.24
CA ARG A 304 7.04 16.26 18.08
C ARG A 304 6.04 17.35 18.44
N PHE A 305 5.22 17.15 19.47
CA PHE A 305 4.35 18.21 19.99
C PHE A 305 5.17 19.39 20.53
N PHE A 306 6.26 19.14 21.24
CA PHE A 306 7.11 20.20 21.81
C PHE A 306 8.17 20.77 20.84
N THR A 307 8.22 20.31 19.58
CA THR A 307 9.13 20.85 18.57
C THR A 307 8.59 22.17 17.99
N PRO A 308 9.37 23.27 17.98
CA PRO A 308 8.96 24.53 17.38
C PRO A 308 8.63 24.41 15.87
N PRO A 309 7.60 25.11 15.35
CA PRO A 309 6.78 26.14 16.01
C PRO A 309 5.56 25.55 16.73
N TRP A 310 5.63 25.48 18.06
CA TRP A 310 4.49 25.15 18.92
C TRP A 310 3.64 26.40 19.19
N PRO A 311 2.29 26.32 19.21
CA PRO A 311 1.44 25.15 19.01
C PRO A 311 0.93 24.97 17.56
N MET A 312 1.59 25.54 16.55
CA MET A 312 1.06 25.64 15.18
C MET A 312 1.50 24.53 14.23
N MET A 313 2.24 23.52 14.69
CA MET A 313 2.63 22.41 13.82
C MET A 313 1.42 21.54 13.46
N ILE A 314 1.26 21.29 12.16
CA ILE A 314 0.37 20.24 11.66
C ILE A 314 0.98 18.91 12.08
N HIS A 315 0.24 18.20 12.91
CA HIS A 315 0.66 16.89 13.35
C HIS A 315 0.68 15.89 12.20
N PRO A 316 1.67 15.00 12.14
CA PRO A 316 1.64 13.89 11.20
C PRO A 316 0.44 13.01 11.54
N ILE A 317 -0.56 13.04 10.67
CA ILE A 317 -1.62 12.04 10.66
C ILE A 317 -0.90 10.71 10.37
N GLY A 318 -1.26 9.63 11.07
CA GLY A 318 -0.53 8.34 11.01
C GLY A 318 -0.30 7.81 9.59
N LEU A 319 0.47 6.72 9.44
CA LEU A 319 0.91 6.18 8.15
C LEU A 319 -0.20 6.01 7.09
N ARG A 320 -1.46 5.87 7.54
CA ARG A 320 -2.64 5.87 6.67
C ARG A 320 -2.75 7.10 5.76
N HIS A 321 -2.05 8.20 6.03
CA HIS A 321 -2.16 9.48 5.30
C HIS A 321 -0.80 10.07 4.88
N GLN A 322 0.32 9.42 5.21
CA GLN A 322 1.65 9.90 4.80
C GLN A 322 2.07 9.27 3.49
N MET A 323 2.40 10.12 2.50
CA MET A 323 3.13 9.69 1.33
C MET A 323 4.51 9.16 1.78
N MET A 324 4.94 8.03 1.23
CA MET A 324 6.26 7.49 1.52
C MET A 324 7.33 8.53 1.19
N PRO A 325 8.44 8.57 1.95
CA PRO A 325 9.57 9.43 1.59
C PRO A 325 10.06 9.08 0.19
N ALA A 326 10.52 10.10 -0.55
CA ALA A 326 11.14 9.88 -1.85
C ALA A 326 12.33 8.91 -1.69
N PRO A 327 12.58 8.02 -2.68
CA PRO A 327 13.75 7.15 -2.65
C PRO A 327 15.01 8.00 -2.43
N PRO A 328 15.99 7.50 -1.64
CA PRO A 328 17.27 8.16 -1.55
C PRO A 328 17.86 8.30 -2.97
N PRO A 329 18.53 9.41 -3.28
CA PRO A 329 19.19 9.55 -4.58
C PRO A 329 20.13 8.35 -4.78
N PRO A 330 20.24 7.81 -6.01
CA PRO A 330 21.19 6.75 -6.28
C PRO A 330 22.58 7.21 -5.80
N PRO A 331 23.41 6.30 -5.28
CA PRO A 331 24.78 6.65 -4.95
C PRO A 331 25.40 7.33 -6.18
N PRO A 332 26.15 8.44 -6.01
CA PRO A 332 26.86 9.02 -7.13
C PRO A 332 27.64 7.89 -7.81
N PRO A 333 27.56 7.76 -9.15
CA PRO A 333 28.27 6.70 -9.85
C PRO A 333 29.71 6.72 -9.37
N ASP A 334 30.14 5.63 -8.75
CA ASP A 334 31.38 5.60 -7.99
C ASP A 334 32.50 6.22 -8.84
N ALA A 335 33.18 7.21 -8.27
CA ALA A 335 34.30 7.91 -8.90
C ALA A 335 35.51 6.98 -9.18
N ASP A 336 35.38 5.69 -8.90
CA ASP A 336 36.46 4.69 -8.97
C ASP A 336 36.18 3.52 -9.92
N VAL A 337 35.10 3.53 -10.72
CA VAL A 337 34.96 2.56 -11.84
C VAL A 337 35.39 3.24 -13.15
N GLU A 338 36.69 3.54 -13.25
CA GLU A 338 37.30 4.10 -14.47
C GLU A 338 37.40 3.09 -15.63
N GLU A 339 37.18 1.78 -15.39
CA GLU A 339 37.41 0.73 -16.40
C GLU A 339 36.30 0.59 -17.47
N ASP A 340 35.04 0.93 -17.17
CA ASP A 340 33.94 0.82 -18.17
C ASP A 340 33.68 2.11 -18.97
N SER A 341 34.38 3.20 -18.64
CA SER A 341 34.26 4.45 -19.42
C SER A 341 34.95 4.35 -20.79
N VAL A 342 35.92 3.44 -20.95
CA VAL A 342 36.61 3.24 -22.24
C VAL A 342 35.75 2.45 -23.21
N ALA A 343 35.07 1.39 -22.76
CA ALA A 343 34.17 0.59 -23.61
C ALA A 343 32.94 1.40 -24.05
N SER A 344 32.34 2.17 -23.15
CA SER A 344 31.20 3.04 -23.46
C SER A 344 31.57 4.23 -24.35
N LYS A 345 32.75 4.84 -24.16
CA LYS A 345 33.27 5.89 -25.07
C LYS A 345 33.68 5.33 -26.43
N GLN A 346 34.26 4.13 -26.49
CA GLN A 346 34.60 3.47 -27.76
C GLN A 346 33.34 3.09 -28.54
N LEU A 347 32.30 2.55 -27.87
CA LEU A 347 31.02 2.25 -28.50
C LEU A 347 30.33 3.51 -29.02
N ALA A 348 30.33 4.59 -28.25
CA ALA A 348 29.78 5.88 -28.66
C ALA A 348 30.59 6.51 -29.83
N SER A 349 31.90 6.28 -29.88
CA SER A 349 32.75 6.73 -31.00
C SER A 349 32.49 5.92 -32.28
N SER A 350 32.31 4.60 -32.16
CA SER A 350 32.01 3.71 -33.29
C SER A 350 30.63 3.99 -33.89
N ILE A 351 29.64 4.32 -33.06
CA ILE A 351 28.30 4.74 -33.52
C ILE A 351 28.40 6.08 -34.25
N ARG A 352 29.16 7.06 -33.72
CA ARG A 352 29.36 8.35 -34.41
C ARG A 352 30.08 8.21 -35.75
N SER A 353 31.08 7.34 -35.87
CA SER A 353 31.76 7.12 -37.15
C SER A 353 30.87 6.42 -38.18
N ALA A 354 29.95 5.55 -37.75
CA ALA A 354 29.01 4.89 -38.65
C ALA A 354 27.97 5.87 -39.23
N PHE A 355 27.55 6.88 -38.46
CA PHE A 355 26.57 7.88 -38.92
C PHE A 355 27.15 9.00 -39.79
N VAL A 356 28.47 9.20 -39.79
CA VAL A 356 29.13 10.23 -40.61
C VAL A 356 29.59 9.68 -41.97
N ALA A 357 29.61 8.35 -42.16
CA ALA A 357 30.00 7.73 -43.42
C ALA A 357 28.85 7.61 -44.45
N ASP A 358 27.60 7.81 -44.03
CA ASP A 358 26.38 7.72 -44.87
C ASP A 358 25.70 9.09 -45.13
N ALA A 359 26.41 10.19 -44.93
CA ALA A 359 26.01 11.56 -45.33
C ALA A 359 27.11 12.18 -46.20
#